data_AF-X1C9T3-F1
#
_entry.id   AF-X1C9T3-F1
#
_cell.length_a   1.000
_cell.length_b   1.000
_cell.length_c   1.000
_cell.angle_alpha   90.00
_cell.angle_beta   90.00
_cell.angle_gamma   90.00
#
_symmetry.space_group_name_H-M   'P 1'
#
loop_
_entity.id
_entity.type
_entity.pdbx_description
1 polymer ?
#
loop_
_entity_poly.entity_id
_entity_poly.type
_entity_poly.pdbx_seq_one_letter_code
_entity_poly.pdbx_strand_id
1 'polypeptide(L)'
;SSGVSEVSFAEQMGNYKNSLYANQATIPGALSTDGALSDEQFERLQEQFKQNYGGTGNAGKNLLLEAGLKYTPMALSPTDLGMIKSESMTEAKICSLIGVPPELLNLTDQKNYSNYKEARRGFYTETVLPTGKQVWAALNRYFFPDGNTRFVIDKSEIDILRPEATELDTAWWMTPNQKRKAMGLSKSDDPAMDETYIPSNYVDINLMSGGDNNNL
;
A
#
# COMPACT_ATOMS: atom_id res chain seq x y z
N SER A 1 16.27 3.30 -11.39
CA SER A 1 17.14 4.11 -10.51
C SER A 1 16.47 4.43 -9.18
N SER A 2 15.23 4.96 -9.15
CA SER A 2 14.55 5.36 -7.90
C SER A 2 14.13 4.22 -6.96
N GLY A 3 13.70 3.07 -7.48
CA GLY A 3 13.24 1.96 -6.63
C GLY A 3 14.36 1.28 -5.84
N VAL A 4 15.53 1.09 -6.46
CA VAL A 4 16.69 0.47 -5.83
C VAL A 4 17.23 1.34 -4.68
N SER A 5 17.20 2.66 -4.84
CA SER A 5 17.60 3.58 -3.77
C SER A 5 16.65 3.56 -2.58
N GLU A 6 15.35 3.35 -2.79
CA GLU A 6 14.39 3.27 -1.68
C GLU A 6 14.51 1.97 -0.89
N VAL A 7 14.76 0.85 -1.57
CA VAL A 7 15.05 -0.43 -0.90
C VAL A 7 16.36 -0.35 -0.11
N SER A 8 17.41 0.23 -0.70
CA SER A 8 18.68 0.43 0.01
C SER A 8 18.53 1.36 1.22
N PHE A 9 17.68 2.39 1.13
CA PHE A 9 17.37 3.24 2.28
C PHE A 9 16.65 2.45 3.39
N ALA A 10 15.70 1.58 3.04
CA ALA A 10 15.03 0.70 4.00
C ALA A 10 16.03 -0.23 4.72
N GLU A 11 16.97 -0.82 3.99
CA GLU A 11 18.03 -1.68 4.57
C GLU A 11 18.95 -0.89 5.50
N GLN A 12 19.37 0.32 5.09
CA GLN A 12 20.20 1.20 5.92
C GLN A 12 19.47 1.60 7.20
N MET A 13 18.17 1.90 7.12
CA MET A 13 17.34 2.21 8.28
C MET A 13 17.21 1.00 9.20
N GLY A 14 17.03 -0.20 8.65
CA GLY A 14 17.01 -1.45 9.41
C GLY A 14 18.33 -1.71 10.13
N ASN A 15 19.46 -1.51 9.46
CA ASN A 15 20.78 -1.64 10.06
C ASN A 15 21.04 -0.58 11.13
N TYR A 16 20.64 0.67 10.87
CA TYR A 16 20.74 1.74 11.84
C TYR A 16 19.88 1.45 13.07
N LYS A 17 18.64 0.99 12.88
CA LYS A 17 17.74 0.56 13.96
C LYS A 17 18.31 -0.61 14.75
N ASN A 18 18.86 -1.62 14.08
CA ASN A 18 19.53 -2.74 14.73
C ASN A 18 20.75 -2.27 15.52
N SER A 19 21.52 -1.33 14.99
CA SER A 19 22.64 -0.70 15.71
C SER A 19 22.16 0.12 16.90
N LEU A 20 21.03 0.85 16.78
CA LEU A 20 20.45 1.58 17.89
C LEU A 20 19.89 0.63 18.95
N TYR A 21 19.19 -0.44 18.62
CA TYR A 21 18.75 -1.43 19.60
C TYR A 21 19.94 -2.17 20.21
N ALA A 22 20.99 -2.43 19.42
CA ALA A 22 22.22 -3.01 19.94
C ALA A 22 22.96 -2.06 20.89
N ASN A 23 22.88 -0.76 20.61
CA ASN A 23 23.48 0.31 21.39
C ASN A 23 22.51 0.95 22.38
N GLN A 24 21.25 0.54 22.49
CA GLN A 24 20.32 1.04 23.52
C GLN A 24 20.74 0.59 24.93
N ALA A 25 21.78 -0.23 25.02
CA ALA A 25 22.56 -0.46 26.23
C ALA A 25 23.44 0.72 26.67
N THR A 26 23.76 1.62 25.74
CA THR A 26 24.58 2.81 25.93
C THR A 26 23.92 3.98 25.20
N ILE A 27 23.17 4.79 25.93
CA ILE A 27 22.68 6.07 25.41
C ILE A 27 23.92 6.81 24.83
N PRO A 28 23.85 7.41 23.62
CA PRO A 28 24.89 8.31 23.16
C PRO A 28 24.96 9.49 24.11
N GLY A 29 26.12 9.72 24.74
CA GLY A 29 26.28 10.78 25.71
C GLY A 29 27.72 11.16 25.92
N ALA A 30 27.91 12.37 26.43
CA ALA A 30 29.22 12.88 26.80
C ALA A 30 29.45 12.63 28.29
N LEU A 31 30.60 12.02 28.61
CA LEU A 31 31.14 11.99 29.96
C LEU A 31 32.00 13.24 30.14
N SER A 32 31.66 14.08 31.10
CA SER A 32 32.45 15.25 31.49
C SER A 32 32.94 15.14 32.93
N THR A 33 34.12 15.68 33.19
CA THR A 33 34.68 15.82 34.54
C THR A 33 35.25 17.22 34.69
N ASP A 34 35.16 17.77 35.90
CA ASP A 34 35.71 19.08 36.25
C ASP A 34 37.24 19.00 36.55
N GLY A 35 37.81 17.78 36.65
CA GLY A 35 39.24 17.53 36.92
C GLY A 35 40.01 16.94 35.74
N ALA A 36 41.31 17.23 35.65
CA ALA A 36 42.18 16.64 34.62
C ALA A 36 42.45 15.15 34.91
N LEU A 37 42.15 14.29 33.94
CA LEU A 37 42.51 12.87 33.95
C LEU A 37 43.90 12.70 33.33
N SER A 38 44.73 11.80 33.86
CA SER A 38 45.91 11.35 33.13
C SER A 38 45.50 10.46 31.95
N ASP A 39 46.37 10.34 30.94
CA ASP A 39 46.11 9.51 29.75
C ASP A 39 45.79 8.05 30.14
N GLU A 40 46.52 7.50 31.13
CA GLU A 40 46.30 6.15 31.67
C GLU A 40 44.91 6.00 32.34
N GLN A 41 44.44 7.04 33.05
CA GLN A 41 43.12 7.03 33.67
C GLN A 41 42.02 7.12 32.61
N PHE A 42 42.23 7.91 31.56
CA PHE A 42 41.29 8.03 30.46
C PHE A 42 41.12 6.72 29.68
N GLU A 43 42.23 6.07 29.31
CA GLU A 43 42.20 4.78 28.60
C GLU A 43 41.51 3.69 29.43
N ARG A 44 41.87 3.57 30.72
CA ARG A 44 41.22 2.63 31.64
C ARG A 44 39.71 2.85 31.71
N LEU A 45 39.29 4.11 31.81
CA LEU A 45 37.88 4.45 31.96
C LEU A 45 37.11 4.20 30.65
N GLN A 46 37.73 4.47 29.50
CA GLN A 46 37.16 4.16 28.20
C GLN A 46 36.97 2.65 28.01
N GLU A 47 37.94 1.84 28.42
CA GLU A 47 37.89 0.38 28.29
C GLU A 47 36.85 -0.23 29.23
N GLN A 48 36.81 0.22 30.49
CA GLN A 48 35.78 -0.17 31.45
C GLN A 48 34.38 0.21 30.99
N PHE A 49 34.23 1.40 30.40
CA PHE A 49 32.94 1.86 29.87
C PHE A 49 32.46 0.99 28.70
N LYS A 50 33.36 0.67 27.76
CA LYS A 50 33.07 -0.23 26.63
C LYS A 50 32.72 -1.66 27.09
N GLN A 51 33.43 -2.20 28.07
CA GLN A 51 33.16 -3.55 28.58
C GLN A 51 31.85 -3.66 29.36
N ASN A 52 31.57 -2.67 30.22
CA ASN A 52 30.43 -2.74 31.13
C ASN A 52 29.12 -2.26 30.52
N TYR A 53 29.19 -1.33 29.55
CA TYR A 53 28.00 -0.68 28.99
C TYR A 53 27.92 -0.80 27.46
N GLY A 54 28.93 -1.37 26.79
CA GLY A 54 28.88 -1.67 25.36
C GLY A 54 28.15 -2.99 25.07
N GLY A 55 27.32 -2.98 24.02
CA GLY A 55 26.68 -4.18 23.47
C GLY A 55 25.34 -4.57 24.09
N THR A 56 24.55 -5.33 23.32
CA THR A 56 23.17 -5.77 23.64
C THR A 56 23.02 -6.45 25.00
N GLY A 57 23.99 -7.27 25.40
CA GLY A 57 23.95 -8.04 26.65
C GLY A 57 24.12 -7.21 27.93
N ASN A 58 24.53 -5.94 27.80
CA ASN A 58 24.75 -5.02 28.91
C ASN A 58 23.63 -3.98 29.05
N ALA A 59 22.54 -4.12 28.30
CA ALA A 59 21.42 -3.20 28.33
C ALA A 59 20.72 -3.16 29.69
N GLY A 60 20.44 -1.94 30.18
CA GLY A 60 19.76 -1.72 31.46
C GLY A 60 20.65 -1.79 32.70
N LYS A 61 21.97 -1.91 32.55
CA LYS A 61 22.90 -1.77 33.68
C LYS A 61 22.95 -0.32 34.16
N ASN A 62 22.86 -0.13 35.48
CA ASN A 62 23.00 1.20 36.09
C ASN A 62 24.40 1.75 35.85
N LEU A 63 24.48 2.98 35.34
CA LEU A 63 25.74 3.67 35.09
C LEU A 63 26.32 4.16 36.43
N LEU A 64 27.43 3.55 36.87
CA LEU A 64 28.16 3.99 38.05
C LEU A 64 29.29 4.90 37.61
N LEU A 65 29.28 6.13 38.12
CA LEU A 65 30.26 7.15 37.81
C LEU A 65 31.10 7.45 39.05
N GLU A 66 32.42 7.33 38.93
CA GLU A 66 33.38 7.66 39.99
C GLU A 66 33.99 9.05 39.77
N ALA A 67 34.66 9.59 40.79
CA ALA A 67 35.48 10.82 40.70
C ALA A 67 34.77 12.09 40.15
N GLY A 68 33.46 12.23 40.36
CA GLY A 68 32.70 13.43 39.96
C GLY A 68 32.36 13.50 38.47
N LEU A 69 32.53 12.39 37.74
CA LEU A 69 32.08 12.28 36.35
C LEU A 69 30.58 12.50 36.23
N LYS A 70 30.18 13.33 35.27
CA LYS A 70 28.80 13.61 34.90
C LYS A 70 28.54 13.03 33.52
N TYR A 71 27.50 12.22 33.42
CA TYR A 71 27.03 11.69 32.15
C TYR A 71 25.89 12.57 31.62
N THR A 72 26.13 13.22 30.49
CA THR A 72 25.11 14.03 29.81
C THR A 72 24.60 13.22 28.61
N PRO A 73 23.35 12.70 28.65
CA PRO A 73 22.77 12.04 27.49
C PRO A 73 22.64 13.05 26.35
N MET A 74 23.24 12.75 25.19
CA MET A 74 23.12 13.55 23.96
C MET A 74 21.99 13.03 23.05
N ALA A 75 21.23 12.04 23.50
CA ALA A 75 20.25 11.38 22.66
C ALA A 75 18.96 12.20 22.52
N LEU A 76 18.60 12.54 21.28
CA LEU A 76 17.20 12.51 20.87
C LEU A 76 16.71 11.07 21.10
N SER A 77 15.58 10.91 21.80
CA SER A 77 14.95 9.60 21.90
C SER A 77 14.64 9.08 20.48
N PRO A 78 14.80 7.78 20.18
CA PRO A 78 14.30 7.17 18.94
C PRO A 78 12.82 7.46 18.70
N THR A 79 12.04 7.66 19.78
CA THR A 79 10.66 8.11 19.76
C THR A 79 10.51 9.52 19.18
N ASP A 80 11.47 10.42 19.44
CA ASP A 80 11.50 11.80 18.92
C ASP A 80 11.95 11.85 17.45
N LEU A 81 12.75 10.87 17.00
CA LEU A 81 13.21 10.77 15.61
C LEU A 81 12.12 10.34 14.62
N GLY A 82 10.92 9.99 15.07
CA GLY A 82 9.81 9.62 14.18
C GLY A 82 10.09 8.35 13.35
N MET A 83 10.92 7.43 13.85
CA MET A 83 11.32 6.22 13.12
C MET A 83 10.13 5.40 12.63
N ILE A 84 9.10 5.23 13.46
CA ILE A 84 7.87 4.51 13.09
C ILE A 84 7.22 5.13 11.84
N LYS A 85 7.14 6.47 11.80
CA LYS A 85 6.59 7.19 10.64
C LYS A 85 7.46 7.00 9.39
N SER A 86 8.78 6.98 9.57
CA SER A 86 9.71 6.74 8.45
C SER A 86 9.61 5.31 7.91
N GLU A 87 9.36 4.31 8.77
CA GLU A 87 9.12 2.93 8.37
C GLU A 87 7.84 2.81 7.57
N SER A 88 6.72 3.31 8.09
CA SER A 88 5.44 3.29 7.36
C SER A 88 5.51 4.04 6.02
N MET A 89 6.25 5.16 5.95
CA MET A 89 6.49 5.88 4.69
C MET A 89 7.32 5.06 3.69
N THR A 90 8.32 4.34 4.17
CA THR A 90 9.19 3.51 3.33
C THR A 90 8.41 2.30 2.81
N GLU A 91 7.60 1.66 3.66
CA GLU A 91 6.71 0.58 3.25
C GLU A 91 5.71 1.06 2.20
N ALA A 92 5.06 2.22 2.40
CA ALA A 92 4.14 2.80 1.42
C ALA A 92 4.82 3.13 0.08
N LYS A 93 6.08 3.59 0.10
CA LYS A 93 6.88 3.82 -1.11
C LYS A 93 7.19 2.53 -1.86
N ILE A 94 7.61 1.47 -1.15
CA ILE A 94 7.83 0.14 -1.73
C ILE A 94 6.53 -0.37 -2.36
N CYS A 95 5.40 -0.23 -1.66
CA CYS A 95 4.07 -0.59 -2.16
C CYS A 95 3.73 0.11 -3.48
N SER A 96 4.00 1.41 -3.55
CA SER A 96 3.81 2.22 -4.76
C SER A 96 4.70 1.74 -5.92
N LEU A 97 5.95 1.35 -5.63
CA LEU A 97 6.88 0.82 -6.63
C LEU A 97 6.39 -0.49 -7.25
N ILE A 98 5.82 -1.39 -6.44
CA ILE A 98 5.28 -2.68 -6.89
C ILE A 98 3.84 -2.58 -7.42
N GLY A 99 3.22 -1.40 -7.33
CA GLY A 99 1.83 -1.18 -7.73
C GLY A 99 0.80 -1.88 -6.84
N VAL A 100 1.15 -2.20 -5.59
CA VAL A 100 0.24 -2.78 -4.60
C VAL A 100 -0.29 -1.67 -3.70
N PRO A 101 -1.61 -1.47 -3.59
CA PRO A 101 -2.17 -0.49 -2.66
C PRO A 101 -1.81 -0.80 -1.20
N PRO A 102 -1.35 0.20 -0.41
CA PRO A 102 -0.92 -0.01 0.99
C PRO A 102 -2.07 -0.46 1.90
N GLU A 103 -3.32 -0.15 1.54
CA GLU A 103 -4.52 -0.61 2.25
C GLU A 103 -4.64 -2.13 2.30
N LEU A 104 -4.17 -2.83 1.26
CA LEU A 104 -4.19 -4.29 1.21
C LEU A 104 -3.16 -4.93 2.15
N LEU A 105 -2.08 -4.21 2.45
CA LEU A 105 -0.97 -4.64 3.31
C LEU A 105 -1.15 -4.20 4.77
N ASN A 106 -2.33 -3.71 5.10
CA ASN A 106 -2.69 -3.28 6.43
C ASN A 106 -1.93 -2.09 7.00
N LEU A 107 -1.21 -1.33 6.17
CA LEU A 107 -0.34 -0.22 6.58
C LEU A 107 -1.09 1.05 7.02
N THR A 108 -2.41 1.10 6.80
CA THR A 108 -3.27 2.23 7.16
C THR A 108 -4.07 1.94 8.43
N ASP A 109 -4.10 2.90 9.36
CA ASP A 109 -4.83 2.79 10.63
C ASP A 109 -6.36 2.90 10.46
N GLN A 110 -6.83 3.54 9.40
CA GLN A 110 -8.26 3.68 9.08
C GLN A 110 -8.66 2.76 7.93
N LYS A 111 -9.27 1.62 8.27
CA LYS A 111 -9.80 0.67 7.29
C LYS A 111 -11.32 0.66 7.32
N ASN A 112 -11.91 1.22 6.28
CA ASN A 112 -13.32 1.01 5.99
C ASN A 112 -13.45 -0.13 4.97
N TYR A 113 -14.45 -1.00 5.14
CA TYR A 113 -14.69 -2.13 4.22
C TYR A 113 -14.84 -1.68 2.76
N SER A 114 -15.47 -0.52 2.55
CA SER A 114 -15.61 0.12 1.24
C SER A 114 -14.27 0.43 0.60
N ASN A 115 -13.34 1.06 1.35
CA ASN A 115 -12.02 1.44 0.85
C ASN A 115 -11.20 0.20 0.45
N TYR A 116 -11.25 -0.85 1.27
CA TYR A 116 -10.55 -2.10 0.99
C TYR A 116 -11.01 -2.76 -0.33
N LYS A 117 -12.33 -2.75 -0.59
CA LYS A 117 -12.90 -3.30 -1.83
C LYS A 117 -12.45 -2.52 -3.06
N GLU A 118 -12.50 -1.19 -2.99
CA GLU A 118 -12.04 -0.30 -4.06
C GLU A 118 -10.52 -0.44 -4.30
N ALA A 119 -9.71 -0.48 -3.24
CA ALA A 119 -8.27 -0.71 -3.35
C ALA A 119 -7.97 -2.06 -4.02
N ARG A 120 -8.73 -3.13 -3.67
CA ARG A 120 -8.59 -4.44 -4.32
C ARG A 120 -8.99 -4.39 -5.79
N ARG A 121 -10.06 -3.67 -6.16
CA ARG A 121 -10.47 -3.47 -7.56
C ARG A 121 -9.41 -2.70 -8.36
N GLY A 122 -8.86 -1.62 -7.78
CA GLY A 122 -7.76 -0.84 -8.35
C GLY A 122 -6.53 -1.70 -8.62
N PHE A 123 -6.10 -2.49 -7.64
CA PHE A 123 -4.96 -3.40 -7.78
C PHE A 123 -5.09 -4.36 -8.97
N TYR A 124 -6.26 -5.00 -9.13
CA TYR A 124 -6.49 -5.90 -10.25
C TYR A 124 -6.47 -5.19 -11.61
N THR A 125 -7.04 -3.98 -11.66
CA THR A 125 -7.22 -3.23 -12.90
C THR A 125 -5.94 -2.55 -13.37
N GLU A 126 -5.16 -2.00 -12.44
CA GLU A 126 -3.98 -1.18 -12.72
C GLU A 126 -2.68 -1.99 -12.77
N THR A 127 -2.58 -3.08 -12.00
CA THR A 127 -1.32 -3.83 -11.87
C THR A 127 -1.43 -5.26 -12.40
N VAL A 128 -2.38 -6.05 -11.89
CA VAL A 128 -2.47 -7.49 -12.21
C VAL A 128 -2.83 -7.73 -13.66
N LEU A 129 -3.93 -7.12 -14.14
CA LEU A 129 -4.39 -7.33 -15.52
C LEU A 129 -3.40 -6.79 -16.56
N PRO A 130 -2.80 -5.59 -16.43
CA PRO A 130 -1.80 -5.13 -17.39
C PRO A 130 -0.55 -6.00 -17.43
N THR A 131 -0.04 -6.41 -16.26
CA THR A 131 1.12 -7.33 -16.19
C THR A 131 0.79 -8.67 -16.82
N GLY A 132 -0.38 -9.24 -16.50
CA GLY A 132 -0.87 -10.45 -17.13
C GLY A 132 -0.98 -10.31 -18.64
N LYS A 133 -1.53 -9.20 -19.14
CA LYS A 133 -1.62 -8.93 -20.59
C LYS A 133 -0.24 -8.92 -21.26
N GLN A 134 0.79 -8.38 -20.61
CA GLN A 134 2.16 -8.41 -21.16
C GLN A 134 2.68 -9.83 -21.29
N VAL A 135 2.48 -10.66 -20.27
CA VAL A 135 2.86 -12.08 -20.29
C VAL A 135 2.09 -12.84 -21.37
N TRP A 136 0.77 -12.68 -21.43
CA TRP A 136 -0.07 -13.32 -22.44
C TRP A 136 0.24 -12.83 -23.87
N ALA A 137 0.59 -11.56 -24.05
CA ALA A 137 1.03 -11.04 -25.34
C ALA A 137 2.34 -11.70 -25.80
N ALA A 138 3.29 -11.89 -24.88
CA ALA A 138 4.54 -12.61 -25.19
C ALA A 138 4.27 -14.07 -25.54
N LEU A 139 3.40 -14.76 -24.78
CA LEU A 139 2.99 -16.14 -25.07
C LEU A 139 2.26 -16.25 -26.41
N ASN A 140 1.33 -15.33 -26.71
CA ASN A 140 0.61 -15.31 -27.98
C ASN A 140 1.55 -15.08 -29.16
N ARG A 141 2.55 -14.21 -29.02
CA ARG A 141 3.57 -13.99 -30.06
C ARG A 141 4.40 -15.24 -30.33
N TYR A 142 4.63 -16.06 -29.31
CA TYR A 142 5.42 -17.29 -29.42
C TYR A 142 4.60 -18.45 -30.00
N PHE A 143 3.40 -18.69 -29.48
CA PHE A 143 2.58 -19.85 -29.84
C PHE A 143 1.66 -19.62 -31.05
N PHE A 144 1.23 -18.38 -31.29
CA PHE A 144 0.28 -18.04 -32.36
C PHE A 144 0.80 -16.86 -33.22
N PRO A 145 1.92 -17.03 -33.94
CA PRO A 145 2.52 -15.98 -34.76
C PRO A 145 1.63 -15.57 -35.96
N ASP A 146 0.75 -16.47 -36.37
CA ASP A 146 -0.23 -16.36 -37.44
C ASP A 146 -1.48 -15.54 -37.05
N GLY A 147 -1.67 -15.23 -35.76
CA GLY A 147 -2.68 -14.27 -35.28
C GLY A 147 -4.14 -14.72 -35.36
N ASN A 148 -4.42 -15.89 -35.93
CA ASN A 148 -5.78 -16.44 -36.04
C ASN A 148 -6.34 -16.94 -34.71
N THR A 149 -5.47 -17.38 -33.80
CA THR A 149 -5.85 -17.83 -32.45
C THR A 149 -5.05 -17.04 -31.42
N ARG A 150 -5.66 -16.75 -30.27
CA ARG A 150 -4.97 -16.08 -29.15
C ARG A 150 -5.49 -16.57 -27.82
N PHE A 151 -4.62 -16.69 -26.85
CA PHE A 151 -5.00 -16.76 -25.45
C PHE A 151 -5.58 -15.42 -25.00
N VAL A 152 -6.70 -15.48 -24.28
CA VAL A 152 -7.37 -14.34 -23.67
C VAL A 152 -7.49 -14.59 -22.18
N ILE A 153 -7.25 -13.55 -21.38
CA ILE A 153 -7.51 -13.59 -19.95
C ILE A 153 -9.02 -13.63 -19.74
N ASP A 154 -9.53 -14.73 -19.20
CA ASP A 154 -10.91 -14.78 -18.72
C ASP A 154 -11.01 -13.98 -17.40
N LYS A 155 -11.99 -13.09 -17.35
CA LYS A 155 -12.27 -12.23 -16.19
C LYS A 155 -13.61 -12.54 -15.53
N SER A 156 -14.37 -13.47 -16.09
CA SER A 156 -15.78 -13.73 -15.74
C SER A 156 -15.93 -14.28 -14.32
N GLU A 157 -14.92 -15.00 -13.84
CA GLU A 157 -14.87 -15.58 -12.49
C GLU A 157 -14.27 -14.64 -11.44
N ILE A 158 -13.79 -13.45 -11.84
CA ILE A 158 -13.17 -12.52 -10.90
C ILE A 158 -14.26 -11.66 -10.26
N ASP A 159 -14.71 -12.05 -9.07
CA ASP A 159 -15.79 -11.38 -8.32
C ASP A 159 -15.57 -9.86 -8.14
N ILE A 160 -14.31 -9.44 -7.92
CA ILE A 160 -13.98 -8.02 -7.69
C ILE A 160 -14.11 -7.16 -8.97
N LEU A 161 -14.16 -7.78 -10.14
CA LEU A 161 -14.28 -7.10 -11.44
C LEU A 161 -15.71 -7.15 -11.98
N ARG A 162 -16.63 -7.83 -11.29
CA ARG A 162 -18.04 -7.83 -11.68
C ARG A 162 -18.64 -6.46 -11.36
N PRO A 163 -19.37 -5.84 -12.31
CA PRO A 163 -20.09 -4.61 -12.03
C PRO A 163 -21.10 -4.85 -10.91
N GLU A 164 -21.21 -3.89 -10.00
CA GLU A 164 -22.15 -4.02 -8.88
C GLU A 164 -23.60 -3.95 -9.39
N ALA A 165 -24.51 -4.65 -8.70
CA ALA A 165 -25.93 -4.62 -9.04
C ALA A 165 -26.51 -3.19 -9.03
N THR A 166 -25.98 -2.32 -8.17
CA THR A 166 -26.32 -0.90 -8.07
C THR A 166 -25.87 -0.08 -9.29
N GLU A 167 -24.66 -0.31 -9.79
CA GLU A 167 -24.15 0.30 -11.02
C GLU A 167 -25.00 -0.12 -12.24
N LEU A 168 -25.36 -1.40 -12.30
CA LEU A 168 -26.20 -1.97 -13.36
C LEU A 168 -27.66 -1.50 -13.29
N ASP A 169 -28.21 -1.31 -12.10
CA ASP A 169 -29.59 -0.84 -11.92
C ASP A 169 -29.75 0.57 -12.51
N THR A 170 -28.78 1.45 -12.23
CA THR A 170 -28.72 2.82 -12.74
C THR A 170 -28.54 2.91 -14.27
N ALA A 171 -28.00 1.85 -14.90
CA ALA A 171 -27.81 1.78 -16.35
C ALA A 171 -29.16 1.49 -17.06
N TRP A 172 -30.00 2.52 -17.18
CA TRP A 172 -31.30 2.45 -17.86
C TRP A 172 -31.22 2.11 -19.35
N TRP A 173 -30.07 2.33 -19.98
CA TRP A 173 -29.81 2.06 -21.41
C TRP A 173 -29.49 0.59 -21.71
N MET A 174 -29.44 -0.27 -20.69
CA MET A 174 -29.09 -1.69 -20.83
C MET A 174 -30.30 -2.57 -20.52
N THR A 175 -30.53 -3.62 -21.33
CA THR A 175 -31.68 -4.50 -21.11
C THR A 175 -31.52 -5.33 -19.84
N PRO A 176 -32.60 -5.73 -19.17
CA PRO A 176 -32.52 -6.61 -18.00
C PRO A 176 -31.72 -7.91 -18.26
N ASN A 177 -31.84 -8.51 -19.45
CA ASN A 177 -31.04 -9.70 -19.82
C ASN A 177 -29.55 -9.39 -20.03
N GLN A 178 -29.21 -8.21 -20.55
CA GLN A 178 -27.81 -7.75 -20.62
C GLN A 178 -27.23 -7.51 -19.22
N LYS A 179 -28.03 -6.96 -18.28
CA LYS A 179 -27.64 -6.79 -16.86
C LYS A 179 -27.40 -8.14 -16.18
N ARG A 180 -28.28 -9.12 -16.41
CA ARG A 180 -28.12 -10.50 -15.90
C ARG A 180 -26.84 -11.15 -16.40
N LYS A 181 -26.54 -11.02 -17.70
CA LYS A 181 -25.30 -11.54 -18.29
C LYS A 181 -24.06 -10.88 -17.69
N ALA A 182 -24.08 -9.57 -17.45
CA ALA A 182 -22.98 -8.85 -16.80
C ALA A 182 -22.73 -9.31 -15.35
N MET A 183 -23.78 -9.77 -14.65
CA MET A 183 -23.68 -10.38 -13.31
C MET A 183 -23.34 -11.88 -13.32
N GLY A 184 -23.18 -12.49 -14.50
CA GLY A 184 -22.95 -13.94 -14.62
C GLY A 184 -24.19 -14.80 -14.39
N LEU A 185 -25.40 -14.22 -14.44
CA LEU A 185 -26.67 -14.94 -14.35
C LEU A 185 -27.13 -15.44 -15.73
N SER A 186 -27.89 -16.54 -15.75
CA SER A 186 -28.52 -17.05 -16.97
C SER A 186 -29.55 -16.06 -17.54
N LYS A 187 -29.66 -16.03 -18.87
CA LYS A 187 -30.69 -15.27 -19.60
C LYS A 187 -32.09 -15.77 -19.16
N SER A 188 -33.04 -14.84 -18.97
CA SER A 188 -34.45 -15.20 -18.81
C SER A 188 -35.12 -15.32 -20.18
N ASP A 189 -36.05 -16.27 -20.32
CA ASP A 189 -36.79 -16.50 -21.57
C ASP A 189 -37.95 -15.50 -21.78
N ASP A 190 -38.22 -14.63 -20.80
CA ASP A 190 -39.25 -13.60 -20.90
C ASP A 190 -38.91 -12.53 -21.96
N PRO A 191 -39.76 -12.30 -22.97
CA PRO A 191 -39.53 -11.30 -24.01
C PRO A 191 -39.38 -9.87 -23.49
N ALA A 192 -40.06 -9.55 -22.39
CA ALA A 192 -39.97 -8.25 -21.72
C ALA A 192 -38.56 -7.94 -21.17
N MET A 193 -37.74 -8.98 -20.92
CA MET A 193 -36.38 -8.82 -20.38
C MET A 193 -35.35 -8.45 -21.46
N ASP A 194 -35.74 -8.45 -22.73
CA ASP A 194 -34.94 -7.98 -23.87
C ASP A 194 -35.28 -6.53 -24.29
N GLU A 195 -36.25 -5.89 -23.63
CA GLU A 195 -36.62 -4.49 -23.87
C GLU A 195 -35.89 -3.52 -22.92
N THR A 196 -35.62 -2.29 -23.39
CA THR A 196 -34.93 -1.25 -22.60
C THR A 196 -35.96 -0.34 -21.95
N TYR A 197 -35.88 -0.18 -20.63
CA TYR A 197 -36.81 0.63 -19.85
C TYR A 197 -36.23 2.01 -19.55
N ILE A 198 -36.88 3.06 -20.06
CA ILE A 198 -36.49 4.45 -19.80
C ILE A 198 -37.23 4.93 -18.53
N PRO A 199 -36.53 5.45 -17.50
CA PRO A 199 -37.18 5.97 -16.30
C PRO A 199 -38.10 7.14 -16.63
N SER A 200 -39.27 7.19 -15.99
CA SER A 200 -40.33 8.18 -16.26
C SER A 200 -39.89 9.65 -16.14
N ASN A 201 -38.76 9.93 -15.51
CA ASN A 201 -38.19 11.28 -15.34
C ASN A 201 -37.33 11.75 -16.53
N TYR A 202 -37.02 10.89 -17.50
CA TYR A 202 -36.18 11.18 -18.68
C TYR A 202 -36.99 11.28 -19.98
N VAL A 203 -38.30 11.50 -19.91
CA VAL A 203 -39.13 11.72 -21.10
C VAL A 203 -38.82 13.10 -21.67
N ASP A 204 -38.42 13.14 -22.94
CA ASP A 204 -38.14 14.37 -23.68
C ASP A 204 -39.39 15.28 -23.69
N ILE A 205 -39.23 16.54 -23.32
CA ILE A 205 -40.35 17.50 -23.23
C ILE A 205 -41.02 17.72 -24.60
N ASN A 206 -40.27 17.45 -25.69
CA ASN A 206 -40.76 17.52 -27.06
C ASN A 206 -41.73 16.36 -27.42
N LEU A 207 -41.64 15.22 -26.73
CA LEU A 207 -42.58 14.09 -26.91
C LEU A 207 -43.89 14.29 -26.14
N MET A 208 -43.92 15.18 -25.14
CA MET A 208 -45.14 15.59 -24.44
C MET A 208 -45.79 16.83 -25.06
N SER A 209 -45.03 17.65 -25.78
CA SER A 209 -45.50 18.85 -26.49
C SER A 209 -45.83 18.61 -27.97
N GLY A 210 -45.96 17.35 -28.40
CA GLY A 210 -46.31 16.97 -29.78
C GLY A 210 -47.81 16.79 -30.01
N GLY A 211 -48.66 17.39 -29.19
CA GLY A 211 -50.11 17.47 -29.42
C GLY A 211 -50.49 18.72 -30.19
N ASP A 212 -49.93 18.92 -31.39
CA ASP A 212 -50.39 19.98 -32.30
C ASP A 212 -51.36 19.40 -33.33
N ASN A 213 -52.63 19.75 -33.12
CA ASN A 213 -53.56 20.36 -34.08
C ASN A 213 -53.27 20.21 -35.59
N ASN A 214 -54.35 19.89 -36.32
CA ASN A 214 -54.58 19.76 -37.78
C ASN A 214 -54.41 18.32 -38.31
N ASN A 215 -55.38 17.71 -39.00
CA ASN A 215 -56.45 18.28 -39.80
C ASN A 215 -57.50 17.20 -40.16
N LEU A 216 -58.77 17.61 -40.28
CA LEU A 216 -59.93 16.93 -40.90
C LEU A 216 -60.62 15.78 -40.14
#